data_AF-A0A933QKU1-F1
#
_entry.id   AF-A0A933QKU1-F1
#
_cell.length_a   1.000
_cell.length_b   1.000
_cell.length_c   1.000
_cell.angle_alpha   90.00
_cell.angle_beta   90.00
_cell.angle_gamma   90.00
#
_symmetry.space_group_name_H-M   'P 1'
#
loop_
_entity.id
_entity.type
_entity.pdbx_description
1 polymer ?
#
loop_
_entity_poly.entity_id
_entity_poly.type
_entity_poly.pdbx_seq_one_letter_code
_entity_poly.pdbx_strand_id
1 'polypeptide(L)'
;MSRVRNLAMILFLALSVACSSTVSPPPSSLTPSEIDVVSGMPHCPGLTNLRAPLKFDWPNIEEALEKLAEYHWGYYTCALSRSELAVFLRQNMTKSPYVWRTVNQVEHTEGQVTLYYDPFSITFMYVWTLPKPDTQTSYLIIARGDPGTPQTWECSQLLPSSRNPVTSGLRVEVRSE
;
A
#
# COMPACT_ATOMS: atom_id res chain seq x y z
N MET A 1 25.86 -70.78 33.82
CA MET A 1 26.40 -69.93 34.90
C MET A 1 26.23 -68.47 34.49
N SER A 2 25.71 -67.64 35.42
CA SER A 2 25.69 -66.15 35.48
C SER A 2 25.21 -65.36 34.27
N ARG A 3 23.98 -64.81 34.26
CA ARG A 3 23.54 -63.52 34.86
C ARG A 3 24.50 -62.34 34.61
N VAL A 4 24.07 -61.37 33.78
CA VAL A 4 24.04 -59.93 34.16
C VAL A 4 22.87 -59.26 33.42
N ARG A 5 21.97 -58.64 34.20
CA ARG A 5 20.89 -57.75 33.76
C ARG A 5 21.47 -56.34 33.65
N ASN A 6 21.18 -55.61 32.58
CA ASN A 6 21.29 -54.15 32.59
C ASN A 6 19.93 -53.56 32.18
N LEU A 7 19.21 -53.06 33.19
CA LEU A 7 18.10 -52.14 33.02
C LEU A 7 18.70 -50.75 32.73
N ALA A 8 18.47 -50.22 31.53
CA ALA A 8 18.61 -48.80 31.27
C ALA A 8 17.21 -48.18 31.30
N MET A 9 16.91 -47.52 32.41
CA MET A 9 15.69 -46.76 32.66
C MET A 9 15.84 -45.42 31.91
N ILE A 10 15.24 -45.32 30.73
CA ILE A 10 15.20 -44.06 29.95
C ILE A 10 14.08 -43.20 30.53
N LEU A 11 14.49 -42.20 31.31
CA LEU A 11 13.65 -41.16 31.87
C LEU A 11 13.23 -40.19 30.76
N PHE A 12 11.98 -40.25 30.31
CA PHE A 12 11.40 -39.26 29.40
C PHE A 12 11.05 -38.00 30.20
N LEU A 13 11.95 -37.01 30.17
CA LEU A 13 11.65 -35.63 30.56
C LEU A 13 10.83 -34.98 29.45
N ALA A 14 9.50 -34.98 29.61
CA ALA A 14 8.62 -34.12 28.84
C ALA A 14 8.78 -32.68 29.34
N LEU A 15 9.64 -31.88 28.68
CA LEU A 15 9.63 -30.43 28.84
C LEU A 15 8.41 -29.88 28.10
N SER A 16 7.36 -29.57 28.86
CA SER A 16 6.22 -28.79 28.43
C SER A 16 6.68 -27.35 28.16
N VAL A 17 7.18 -27.07 26.95
CA VAL A 17 7.38 -25.71 26.48
C VAL A 17 6.00 -25.10 26.27
N ALA A 18 5.47 -24.46 27.30
CA ALA A 18 4.33 -23.56 27.15
C ALA A 18 4.81 -22.36 26.33
N CYS A 19 4.50 -22.37 25.04
CA CYS A 19 4.60 -21.19 24.20
C CYS A 19 3.53 -20.23 24.74
N SER A 20 3.93 -19.30 25.60
CA SER A 20 3.11 -18.12 25.92
C SER A 20 3.04 -17.29 24.65
N SER A 21 2.05 -17.57 23.81
CA SER A 21 1.65 -16.67 22.75
C SER A 21 1.10 -15.42 23.42
N THR A 22 1.97 -14.46 23.69
CA THR A 22 1.54 -13.09 23.97
C THR A 22 0.81 -12.64 22.73
N VAL A 23 -0.52 -12.70 22.79
CA VAL A 23 -1.40 -12.13 21.78
C VAL A 23 -1.11 -10.63 21.80
N SER A 24 -0.20 -10.19 20.94
CA SER A 24 -0.08 -8.77 20.62
C SER A 24 -1.46 -8.30 20.16
N PRO A 25 -1.94 -7.14 20.65
CA PRO A 25 -3.16 -6.57 20.14
C PRO A 25 -3.04 -6.44 18.61
N PRO A 26 -4.13 -6.70 17.85
CA PRO A 26 -4.11 -6.51 16.41
C PRO A 26 -3.64 -5.09 16.09
N PRO A 27 -2.89 -4.88 14.99
CA PRO A 27 -2.41 -3.55 14.63
C PRO A 27 -3.59 -2.58 14.65
N SER A 28 -3.42 -1.53 15.45
CA SER A 28 -4.40 -0.48 15.67
C SER A 28 -4.88 0.04 14.33
N SER A 29 -6.15 -0.18 14.02
CA SER A 29 -6.78 0.46 12.88
C SER A 29 -6.58 1.97 13.02
N LEU A 30 -5.89 2.61 12.09
CA LEU A 30 -5.74 4.06 12.08
C LEU A 30 -7.14 4.67 12.03
N THR A 31 -7.53 5.38 13.10
CA THR A 31 -8.83 6.04 13.18
C THR A 31 -9.02 6.94 11.96
N PRO A 32 -10.15 6.84 11.24
CA PRO A 32 -10.46 7.76 10.16
C PRO A 32 -10.34 9.19 10.68
N SER A 33 -9.43 9.98 10.11
CA SER A 33 -9.42 11.41 10.38
C SER A 33 -10.68 12.00 9.77
N GLU A 34 -11.36 12.90 10.48
CA GLU A 34 -12.52 13.64 9.95
C GLU A 34 -12.12 14.62 8.82
N ILE A 35 -10.81 14.75 8.58
CA ILE A 35 -10.24 15.51 7.46
C ILE A 35 -10.61 14.81 6.15
N ASP A 36 -11.26 15.56 5.27
CA ASP A 36 -11.62 15.07 3.94
C ASP A 36 -10.37 14.93 3.05
N VAL A 37 -9.74 13.76 3.13
CA VAL A 37 -8.51 13.46 2.38
C VAL A 37 -8.73 13.39 0.88
N VAL A 38 -9.99 13.25 0.41
CA VAL A 38 -10.33 13.25 -1.02
C VAL A 38 -10.41 14.65 -1.61
N SER A 39 -10.38 15.70 -0.78
CA SER A 39 -10.36 17.08 -1.23
C SER A 39 -9.16 17.33 -2.15
N GLY A 40 -9.42 17.85 -3.36
CA GLY A 40 -8.38 18.06 -4.37
C GLY A 40 -8.05 16.81 -5.19
N MET A 41 -8.95 15.82 -5.25
CA MET A 41 -8.88 14.68 -6.17
C MET A 41 -10.08 14.61 -7.11
N PRO A 42 -9.94 14.02 -8.30
CA PRO A 42 -11.08 13.69 -9.14
C PRO A 42 -11.96 12.63 -8.47
N HIS A 43 -13.24 12.94 -8.32
CA HIS A 43 -14.22 12.01 -7.77
C HIS A 43 -14.63 10.97 -8.82
N CYS A 44 -14.39 9.70 -8.52
CA CYS A 44 -14.91 8.59 -9.32
C CYS A 44 -16.44 8.51 -9.21
N PRO A 45 -17.14 7.93 -10.21
CA PRO A 45 -18.56 7.61 -10.08
C PRO A 45 -18.84 6.73 -8.86
N GLY A 46 -19.91 7.05 -8.10
CA GLY A 46 -20.31 6.28 -6.92
C GLY A 46 -19.37 6.40 -5.72
N LEU A 47 -18.51 7.42 -5.68
CA LEU A 47 -17.60 7.66 -4.55
C LEU A 47 -18.38 7.70 -3.24
N THR A 48 -18.10 6.76 -2.34
CA THR A 48 -18.75 6.65 -1.03
C THR A 48 -17.70 6.43 0.04
N ASN A 49 -17.70 7.24 1.10
CA ASN A 49 -16.81 7.09 2.26
C ASN A 49 -17.30 5.92 3.14
N LEU A 50 -16.40 4.98 3.45
CA LEU A 50 -16.70 3.78 4.22
C LEU A 50 -16.79 4.02 5.73
N ARG A 51 -16.33 5.17 6.24
CA ARG A 51 -16.26 5.57 7.66
C ARG A 51 -15.49 4.63 8.60
N ALA A 52 -15.13 3.44 8.14
CA ALA A 52 -14.39 2.44 8.87
C ALA A 52 -13.12 2.10 8.10
N PRO A 53 -11.99 1.88 8.80
CA PRO A 53 -10.76 1.40 8.16
C PRO A 53 -10.98 0.07 7.47
N LEU A 54 -10.45 -0.05 6.25
CA LEU A 54 -10.45 -1.29 5.50
C LEU A 54 -9.21 -2.11 5.87
N LYS A 55 -9.39 -3.38 6.22
CA LYS A 55 -8.29 -4.35 6.24
C LYS A 55 -8.12 -4.92 4.86
N PHE A 56 -6.91 -4.89 4.33
CA PHE A 56 -6.58 -5.46 3.04
C PHE A 56 -5.14 -5.98 3.06
N ASP A 57 -4.92 -7.03 2.27
CA ASP A 57 -3.59 -7.62 2.13
C ASP A 57 -2.79 -6.79 1.13
N TRP A 58 -1.62 -6.32 1.55
CA TRP A 58 -0.65 -5.66 0.70
C TRP A 58 0.76 -5.93 1.23
N PRO A 59 1.77 -6.17 0.37
CA PRO A 59 3.11 -6.47 0.85
C PRO A 59 3.66 -5.35 1.74
N ASN A 60 4.12 -5.72 2.94
CA ASN A 60 4.66 -4.81 3.96
C ASN A 60 3.68 -3.68 4.35
N ILE A 61 2.37 -3.94 4.32
CA ILE A 61 1.37 -2.93 4.67
C ILE A 61 1.49 -2.48 6.12
N GLU A 62 1.91 -3.36 7.03
CA GLU A 62 2.13 -3.03 8.43
C GLU A 62 3.26 -2.01 8.59
N GLU A 63 4.37 -2.20 7.87
CA GLU A 63 5.48 -1.24 7.83
C GLU A 63 5.04 0.09 7.20
N ALA A 64 4.22 0.03 6.14
CA ALA A 64 3.66 1.22 5.52
C ALA A 64 2.75 1.99 6.48
N LEU A 65 1.89 1.29 7.24
CA LEU A 65 1.01 1.91 8.24
C LEU A 65 1.82 2.58 9.37
N GLU A 66 2.94 2.00 9.79
CA GLU A 66 3.84 2.61 10.78
C GLU A 66 4.52 3.85 10.22
N LYS A 67 5.11 3.77 9.01
CA LYS A 67 5.80 4.90 8.36
C LYS A 67 4.86 6.04 7.97
N LEU A 68 3.59 5.74 7.74
CA LEU A 68 2.55 6.68 7.36
C LEU A 68 1.60 6.96 8.53
N ALA A 69 2.03 6.75 9.78
CA ALA A 69 1.22 7.01 10.96
C ALA A 69 0.79 8.49 11.08
N GLU A 70 1.61 9.41 10.57
CA GLU A 70 1.32 10.85 10.55
C GLU A 70 0.44 11.28 9.37
N TYR A 71 0.16 10.38 8.42
CA TYR A 71 -0.69 10.68 7.29
C TYR A 71 -2.17 10.62 7.69
N HIS A 72 -2.99 11.40 7.00
CA HIS A 72 -4.44 11.29 7.08
C HIS A 72 -4.93 10.21 6.12
N TRP A 73 -5.71 9.28 6.66
CA TRP A 73 -6.23 8.12 5.94
C TRP A 73 -7.71 8.28 5.63
N GLY A 74 -8.09 7.87 4.41
CA GLY A 74 -9.48 7.77 3.99
C GLY A 74 -9.74 6.51 3.19
N TYR A 75 -10.92 5.96 3.39
CA TYR A 75 -11.35 4.67 2.83
C TYR A 75 -12.67 4.87 2.09
N TYR A 76 -12.68 4.53 0.81
CA TYR A 76 -13.79 4.81 -0.08
C TYR A 76 -14.10 3.62 -0.98
N THR A 77 -15.29 3.64 -1.60
CA THR A 77 -15.65 2.78 -2.72
C THR A 77 -15.95 3.60 -3.96
N CYS A 78 -15.65 3.05 -5.13
CA CYS A 78 -16.01 3.58 -6.44
C CYS A 78 -16.83 2.55 -7.22
N ALA A 79 -17.78 3.01 -8.05
CA ALA A 79 -18.58 2.16 -8.93
C ALA A 79 -17.81 1.61 -10.14
N LEU A 80 -16.56 2.03 -10.33
CA LEU A 80 -15.67 1.55 -11.39
C LEU A 80 -14.96 0.27 -10.97
N SER A 81 -14.61 -0.58 -11.94
CA SER A 81 -13.69 -1.70 -11.72
C SER A 81 -12.28 -1.20 -11.43
N ARG A 82 -11.41 -2.08 -10.90
CA ARG A 82 -10.05 -1.69 -10.48
C ARG A 82 -9.28 -1.03 -11.62
N SER A 83 -9.32 -1.65 -12.80
CA SER A 83 -8.61 -1.15 -13.99
C SER A 83 -9.18 0.18 -14.48
N GLU A 84 -10.51 0.33 -14.47
CA GLU A 84 -11.15 1.58 -14.87
C GLU A 84 -10.84 2.72 -13.89
N LEU A 85 -10.86 2.44 -12.58
CA LEU A 85 -10.50 3.41 -11.55
C LEU A 85 -9.05 3.87 -11.69
N ALA A 86 -8.11 2.94 -11.87
CA ALA A 86 -6.70 3.26 -12.09
C ALA A 86 -6.50 4.16 -13.33
N VAL A 87 -7.17 3.84 -14.45
CA VAL A 87 -7.13 4.65 -15.67
C VAL A 87 -7.75 6.04 -15.43
N PHE A 88 -8.91 6.09 -14.77
CA PHE A 88 -9.60 7.33 -14.43
C PHE A 88 -8.70 8.26 -13.62
N LEU A 89 -8.08 7.75 -12.54
CA LEU A 89 -7.18 8.55 -11.71
C LEU A 89 -5.97 9.04 -12.50
N ARG A 90 -5.28 8.16 -13.24
CA ARG A 90 -4.13 8.55 -14.06
C ARG A 90 -4.45 9.64 -15.07
N GLN A 91 -5.64 9.61 -15.68
CA GLN A 91 -6.04 10.58 -16.70
C GLN A 91 -6.51 11.93 -16.14
N ASN A 92 -6.95 11.97 -14.88
CA ASN A 92 -7.57 13.17 -14.30
C ASN A 92 -6.71 13.84 -13.23
N MET A 93 -5.90 13.07 -12.49
CA MET A 93 -5.04 13.58 -11.41
C MET A 93 -4.04 14.66 -11.89
N THR A 94 -3.53 14.53 -13.11
CA THR A 94 -2.53 15.45 -13.69
C THR A 94 -3.15 16.69 -14.34
N LYS A 95 -4.48 16.75 -14.45
CA LYS A 95 -5.19 17.85 -15.11
C LYS A 95 -5.62 18.90 -14.09
N SER A 96 -5.82 20.13 -14.57
CA SER A 96 -6.52 21.17 -13.79
C SER A 96 -7.92 20.67 -13.41
N PRO A 97 -8.38 20.89 -12.16
CA PRO A 97 -7.78 21.73 -11.11
C PRO A 97 -6.78 21.01 -10.18
N TYR A 98 -6.49 19.73 -10.38
CA TYR A 98 -5.78 18.90 -9.39
C TYR A 98 -4.26 18.93 -9.54
N VAL A 99 -3.75 18.88 -10.78
CA VAL A 99 -2.32 19.06 -11.14
C VAL A 99 -1.31 18.22 -10.32
N TRP A 100 -1.72 17.06 -9.80
CA TRP A 100 -0.84 16.11 -9.13
C TRP A 100 0.13 15.46 -10.10
N ARG A 101 1.37 15.23 -9.66
CA ARG A 101 2.39 14.52 -10.42
C ARG A 101 2.54 13.10 -9.92
N THR A 102 2.52 12.13 -10.82
CA THR A 102 2.87 10.74 -10.47
C THR A 102 4.37 10.67 -10.17
N VAL A 103 4.72 10.17 -8.99
CA VAL A 103 6.09 9.95 -8.54
C VAL A 103 6.49 8.49 -8.75
N ASN A 104 5.64 7.57 -8.32
CA ASN A 104 5.87 6.13 -8.45
C ASN A 104 4.54 5.39 -8.60
N GLN A 105 4.57 4.22 -9.21
CA GLN A 105 3.42 3.34 -9.37
C GLN A 105 3.89 1.89 -9.22
N VAL A 106 3.19 1.12 -8.38
CA VAL A 106 3.48 -0.29 -8.15
C VAL A 106 2.19 -1.09 -8.33
N GLU A 107 2.28 -2.15 -9.13
CA GLU A 107 1.18 -3.06 -9.39
C GLU A 107 1.42 -4.40 -8.70
N HIS A 108 0.34 -4.94 -8.15
CA HIS A 108 0.30 -6.20 -7.41
C HIS A 108 -0.92 -7.02 -7.85
N THR A 109 -0.91 -8.30 -7.49
CA THR A 109 -2.06 -9.19 -7.72
C THR A 109 -3.30 -8.65 -6.99
N GLU A 110 -3.12 -8.13 -5.79
CA GLU A 110 -4.16 -7.61 -4.89
C GLU A 110 -4.65 -6.23 -5.34
N GLY A 111 -3.85 -5.44 -6.06
CA GLY A 111 -4.23 -4.09 -6.44
C GLY A 111 -3.13 -3.26 -7.08
N GLN A 112 -3.31 -1.95 -7.08
CA GLN A 112 -2.29 -1.00 -7.52
C GLN A 112 -2.17 0.12 -6.51
N VAL A 113 -0.94 0.58 -6.24
CA VAL A 113 -0.69 1.81 -5.49
C VAL A 113 0.04 2.81 -6.36
N THR A 114 -0.41 4.06 -6.32
CA THR A 114 0.24 5.19 -6.99
C THR A 114 0.60 6.25 -5.95
N LEU A 115 1.86 6.70 -5.98
CA LEU A 115 2.32 7.85 -5.21
C LEU A 115 2.20 9.11 -6.08
N TYR A 116 1.45 10.08 -5.59
CA TYR A 116 1.30 11.40 -6.17
C TYR A 116 2.00 12.46 -5.33
N TYR A 117 2.43 13.53 -5.98
CA TYR A 117 3.00 14.73 -5.35
C TYR A 117 2.36 15.99 -5.91
N ASP A 118 1.90 16.86 -5.03
CA ASP A 118 1.46 18.21 -5.38
C ASP A 118 2.60 19.20 -5.08
N PRO A 119 3.23 19.80 -6.11
CA PRO A 119 4.32 20.75 -5.91
C PRO A 119 3.87 22.09 -5.31
N PHE A 120 2.58 22.42 -5.32
CA PHE A 120 2.08 23.69 -4.78
C PHE A 120 1.91 23.63 -3.27
N SER A 121 1.35 22.54 -2.77
CA SER A 121 1.15 22.31 -1.33
C SER A 121 2.25 21.47 -0.68
N ILE A 122 3.27 21.05 -1.44
CA ILE A 122 4.37 20.17 -1.00
C ILE A 122 3.81 18.92 -0.32
N THR A 123 2.74 18.36 -0.86
CA THR A 123 2.01 17.25 -0.23
C THR A 123 2.19 15.97 -1.01
N PHE A 124 2.36 14.86 -0.30
CA PHE A 124 2.37 13.51 -0.86
C PHE A 124 1.05 12.80 -0.63
N MET A 125 0.69 11.94 -1.58
CA MET A 125 -0.52 11.15 -1.50
C MET A 125 -0.33 9.77 -2.09
N TYR A 126 -0.54 8.74 -1.26
CA TYR A 126 -0.59 7.36 -1.67
C TYR A 126 -2.03 6.98 -1.96
N VAL A 127 -2.24 6.39 -3.13
CA VAL A 127 -3.58 5.99 -3.60
C VAL A 127 -3.55 4.52 -3.96
N TRP A 128 -4.18 3.69 -3.14
CA TRP A 128 -4.41 2.28 -3.45
C TRP A 128 -5.75 2.10 -4.14
N THR A 129 -5.75 1.32 -5.22
CA THR A 129 -6.94 0.87 -5.94
C THR A 129 -6.99 -0.66 -5.85
N LEU A 130 -8.00 -1.17 -5.13
CA LEU A 130 -8.16 -2.59 -4.87
C LEU A 130 -9.51 -3.07 -5.43
N PRO A 131 -9.61 -4.31 -5.92
CA PRO A 131 -10.90 -4.87 -6.31
C PRO A 131 -11.75 -5.11 -5.06
N LYS A 132 -13.05 -4.84 -5.13
CA LYS A 132 -13.98 -5.30 -4.09
C LYS A 132 -14.45 -6.72 -4.42
N PRO A 133 -14.40 -7.68 -3.48
CA PRO A 133 -14.86 -9.04 -3.72
C PRO A 133 -16.29 -9.07 -4.28
N ASP A 134 -16.52 -9.97 -5.24
CA ASP A 134 -17.84 -10.30 -5.78
C ASP A 134 -18.63 -9.15 -6.42
N THR A 135 -17.94 -8.06 -6.82
CA THR A 135 -18.57 -6.92 -7.49
C THR A 135 -17.66 -6.33 -8.59
N GLN A 136 -18.23 -5.55 -9.50
CA GLN A 136 -17.46 -4.72 -10.44
C GLN A 136 -16.98 -3.40 -9.82
N THR A 137 -17.10 -3.24 -8.50
CA THR A 137 -16.72 -2.01 -7.80
C THR A 137 -15.32 -2.15 -7.21
N SER A 138 -14.74 -1.01 -6.82
CA SER A 138 -13.37 -0.97 -6.28
C SER A 138 -13.32 -0.26 -4.96
N TYR A 139 -12.38 -0.66 -4.12
CA TYR A 139 -11.93 0.14 -3.00
C TYR A 139 -10.89 1.17 -3.45
N LEU A 140 -11.00 2.35 -2.87
CA LEU A 140 -10.05 3.45 -3.00
C LEU A 140 -9.57 3.82 -1.61
N ILE A 141 -8.29 3.61 -1.34
CA ILE A 141 -7.66 3.95 -0.06
C ILE A 141 -6.67 5.07 -0.33
N ILE A 142 -6.74 6.13 0.47
CA ILE A 142 -5.92 7.32 0.33
C ILE A 142 -5.17 7.53 1.64
N ALA A 143 -3.86 7.74 1.57
CA ALA A 143 -3.07 8.30 2.66
C ALA A 143 -2.42 9.60 2.16
N ARG A 144 -2.75 10.72 2.79
CA ARG A 144 -2.25 12.06 2.41
C ARG A 144 -1.52 12.73 3.57
N GLY A 145 -0.36 13.32 3.29
CA GLY A 145 0.45 13.99 4.31
C GLY A 145 1.62 14.77 3.73
N ASP A 146 2.20 15.65 4.55
CA ASP A 146 3.41 16.42 4.26
C ASP A 146 4.52 16.05 5.26
N PRO A 147 5.18 14.90 5.11
CA PRO A 147 6.29 14.51 5.98
C PRO A 147 7.63 15.18 5.59
N GLY A 148 7.66 16.12 4.65
CA GLY A 148 8.89 16.67 4.06
C GLY A 148 9.70 15.71 3.17
N THR A 149 9.55 14.38 3.29
CA THR A 149 10.16 13.38 2.39
C THR A 149 9.21 12.23 2.08
N PRO A 150 9.08 11.80 0.80
CA PRO A 150 8.21 10.68 0.46
C PRO A 150 8.77 9.38 1.05
N GLN A 151 7.92 8.61 1.72
CA GLN A 151 8.24 7.24 2.10
C GLN A 151 8.14 6.34 0.85
N THR A 152 9.21 6.25 0.07
CA THR A 152 9.24 5.27 -1.02
C THR A 152 9.48 3.90 -0.41
N TRP A 153 8.52 2.98 -0.53
CA TRP A 153 8.80 1.57 -0.29
C TRP A 153 9.80 1.17 -1.36
N GLU A 154 11.04 0.90 -0.95
CA GLU A 154 12.06 0.57 -1.93
C GLU A 154 11.62 -0.63 -2.76
N CYS A 155 11.71 -0.45 -4.08
CA CYS A 155 11.56 -1.47 -5.12
C CYS A 155 12.66 -2.56 -5.06
N SER A 156 13.16 -2.93 -3.89
CA SER A 156 14.28 -3.86 -3.74
C SER A 156 13.86 -5.33 -3.65
N GLN A 157 12.56 -5.63 -3.54
CA GLN A 157 12.08 -7.04 -3.47
C GLN A 157 11.17 -7.47 -4.64
N LEU A 158 10.78 -6.57 -5.55
CA LEU A 158 9.80 -6.87 -6.61
C LEU A 158 10.31 -6.66 -8.04
N LEU A 159 11.63 -6.48 -8.22
CA LEU A 159 12.22 -6.66 -9.54
C LEU A 159 12.55 -8.16 -9.72
N PRO A 160 11.74 -8.96 -10.43
CA PRO A 160 12.39 -9.98 -11.24
C PRO A 160 13.34 -9.21 -12.17
N SER A 161 14.60 -9.61 -12.19
CA SER A 161 15.63 -9.02 -13.02
C SER A 161 15.24 -9.05 -14.51
N SER A 162 14.47 -8.07 -14.97
CA SER A 162 14.26 -7.81 -16.40
C SER A 162 14.18 -6.30 -16.64
N ARG A 163 15.31 -5.63 -16.41
CA ARG A 163 15.63 -4.41 -17.16
C ARG A 163 15.69 -4.78 -18.64
N ASN A 164 14.70 -4.36 -19.41
CA ASN A 164 14.97 -3.87 -20.76
C ASN A 164 14.88 -2.34 -20.69
N PRO A 165 16.01 -1.61 -20.78
CA PRO A 165 15.96 -0.17 -20.94
C PRO A 165 15.47 0.14 -22.36
N VAL A 166 14.23 0.61 -22.47
CA VAL A 166 13.81 1.34 -23.68
C VAL A 166 14.46 2.71 -23.58
N THR A 167 15.55 2.86 -24.33
CA THR A 167 16.27 4.10 -24.56
C THR A 167 15.38 5.06 -25.35
N SER A 168 14.54 5.84 -24.67
CA SER A 168 13.90 7.01 -25.28
C SER A 168 14.88 8.18 -25.25
N GLY A 169 15.68 8.28 -26.31
CA GLY A 169 16.50 9.45 -26.58
C GLY A 169 15.62 10.68 -26.83
N LEU A 170 15.44 11.51 -25.81
CA LEU A 170 14.93 12.87 -25.97
C LEU A 170 16.11 13.76 -26.42
N ARG A 171 16.27 13.92 -27.74
CA ARG A 171 17.23 14.87 -28.32
C ARG A 171 16.57 16.25 -28.31
N VAL A 172 17.01 17.10 -27.38
CA VAL A 172 16.67 18.54 -27.40
C VAL A 172 17.64 19.20 -28.38
N GLU A 173 17.18 19.51 -29.60
CA GLU A 173 17.88 20.44 -30.48
C GLU A 173 17.62 21.87 -29.99
N VAL A 174 18.65 22.50 -29.45
CA VAL A 174 18.67 23.94 -29.22
C VAL A 174 19.09 24.61 -30.53
N ARG A 175 18.18 25.38 -31.12
CA ARG A 175 18.50 26.38 -32.15
C ARG A 175 19.24 27.54 -31.49
N SER A 176 20.41 27.88 -32.02
CA SER A 176 21.01 29.21 -31.87
C SER A 176 21.00 29.88 -33.24
N GLU A 177 20.63 31.15 -33.23
CA GLU A 177 20.51 32.07 -34.38
C GLU A 177 21.77 32.16 -35.25
#